data_AF-A0A969PZK6-F1
#
_entry.id   AF-A0A969PZK6-F1
#
_cell.length_a   1.000
_cell.length_b   1.000
_cell.length_c   1.000
_cell.angle_alpha   90.00
_cell.angle_beta   90.00
_cell.angle_gamma   90.00
#
_symmetry.space_group_name_H-M   'P 1'
#
loop_
_entity.id
_entity.type
_entity.pdbx_description
1 polymer ?
#
loop_
_entity_poly.entity_id
_entity_poly.type
_entity_poly.pdbx_seq_one_letter_code
_entity_poly.pdbx_strand_id
1 'polypeptide(L)'
;MNVTAAREIAQHVANLAEQVATFTALYGAHYRMSETSPAQAWELYRQIMAAQANIAGKLDMTALQAPYSRYGEWWKRHDVIDSAMVNELASEVFNLIGRCAYLTANGKCSFDSDLVLQRSIAGLLHPATRPVALESEAMTRKVM
;
A
#
# COMPACT_ATOMS: atom_id res chain seq x y z
N MET A 1 7.50 -11.05 9.03
CA MET A 1 6.79 -11.45 7.78
C MET A 1 7.61 -12.54 7.08
N ASN A 2 7.07 -13.31 6.12
CA ASN A 2 7.85 -14.24 5.31
C ASN A 2 7.93 -13.81 3.82
N VAL A 3 8.81 -14.44 3.03
CA VAL A 3 9.03 -14.06 1.62
C VAL A 3 7.79 -14.26 0.74
N THR A 4 6.94 -15.24 1.04
CA THR A 4 5.70 -15.49 0.30
C THR A 4 4.72 -14.33 0.50
N ALA A 5 4.49 -13.91 1.74
CA ALA A 5 3.64 -12.76 2.05
C ALA A 5 4.18 -11.47 1.42
N ALA A 6 5.50 -11.25 1.44
CA ALA A 6 6.10 -10.09 0.78
C ALA A 6 5.89 -10.09 -0.75
N ARG A 7 5.92 -11.27 -1.39
CA ARG A 7 5.63 -11.40 -2.83
C ARG A 7 4.16 -11.14 -3.16
N GLU A 8 3.23 -11.55 -2.28
CA GLU A 8 1.81 -11.20 -2.45
C GLU A 8 1.61 -9.70 -2.41
N ILE A 9 2.30 -8.99 -1.50
CA ILE A 9 2.27 -7.52 -1.47
C ILE A 9 2.77 -6.94 -2.81
N ALA A 10 3.86 -7.47 -3.38
CA ALA A 10 4.37 -7.01 -4.67
C ALA A 10 3.34 -7.19 -5.80
N GLN A 11 2.59 -8.30 -5.81
CA GLN A 11 1.53 -8.50 -6.77
C GLN A 11 0.43 -7.42 -6.65
N HIS A 12 0.03 -7.07 -5.42
CA HIS A 12 -0.93 -5.98 -5.22
C HIS A 12 -0.39 -4.61 -5.64
N VAL A 13 0.90 -4.35 -5.43
CA VAL A 13 1.54 -3.11 -5.91
C VAL A 13 1.58 -3.05 -7.44
N ALA A 14 1.86 -4.17 -8.11
CA ALA A 14 1.81 -4.24 -9.57
C ALA A 14 0.40 -3.92 -10.10
N ASN A 15 -0.63 -4.50 -9.49
CA ASN A 15 -2.03 -4.21 -9.85
C ASN A 15 -2.37 -2.73 -9.60
N LEU A 16 -1.91 -2.15 -8.48
CA LEU A 16 -2.07 -0.73 -8.20
C LEU A 16 -1.39 0.14 -9.27
N ALA A 17 -0.19 -0.24 -9.71
CA ALA A 17 0.53 0.48 -10.77
C ALA A 17 -0.26 0.51 -12.09
N GLU A 18 -0.86 -0.62 -12.48
CA GLU A 18 -1.72 -0.72 -13.65
C GLU A 18 -2.94 0.20 -13.55
N GLN A 19 -3.61 0.21 -12.39
CA GLN A 19 -4.78 1.05 -12.14
C GLN A 19 -4.44 2.54 -12.18
N VAL A 20 -3.32 2.94 -11.57
CA VAL A 20 -2.83 4.32 -11.56
C VAL A 20 -2.40 4.78 -12.95
N ALA A 21 -1.72 3.91 -13.71
CA ALA A 21 -1.35 4.19 -15.09
C ALA A 21 -2.60 4.38 -15.97
N THR A 22 -3.60 3.52 -15.80
CA THR A 22 -4.88 3.63 -16.51
C THR A 22 -5.60 4.94 -16.17
N PHE A 23 -5.68 5.29 -14.88
CA PHE A 23 -6.28 6.55 -14.44
C PHE A 23 -5.54 7.76 -15.04
N THR A 24 -4.22 7.75 -14.99
CA THR A 24 -3.36 8.82 -15.51
C THR A 24 -3.50 8.96 -17.03
N ALA A 25 -3.61 7.86 -17.77
CA ALA A 25 -3.80 7.89 -19.21
C ALA A 25 -5.15 8.49 -19.63
N LEU A 26 -6.20 8.24 -18.85
CA LEU A 26 -7.55 8.73 -19.15
C LEU A 26 -7.77 10.19 -18.72
N TYR A 27 -7.20 10.61 -17.59
CA TYR A 27 -7.55 11.89 -16.95
C TYR A 27 -6.37 12.84 -16.72
N GLY A 28 -5.14 12.34 -16.84
CA GLY A 28 -3.90 13.10 -16.60
C GLY A 28 -3.40 13.03 -15.15
N ALA A 29 -2.10 13.24 -14.96
CA ALA A 29 -1.40 13.08 -13.68
C ALA A 29 -1.80 14.10 -12.59
N HIS A 30 -2.50 15.16 -12.95
CA HIS A 30 -2.92 16.23 -12.03
C HIS A 30 -4.44 16.36 -11.92
N TYR A 31 -5.16 15.34 -12.38
CA TYR A 31 -6.61 15.32 -12.27
C TYR A 31 -7.04 15.34 -10.80
N ARG A 32 -8.02 16.19 -10.49
CA ARG A 32 -8.64 16.28 -9.16
C ARG A 32 -10.06 15.76 -9.22
N MET A 33 -10.38 14.91 -8.25
CA MET A 33 -11.71 14.34 -8.14
C MET A 33 -12.70 15.41 -7.69
N SER A 34 -13.88 15.41 -8.27
CA SER A 34 -14.97 16.33 -7.92
C SER A 34 -16.31 15.61 -8.02
N GLU A 35 -17.37 16.19 -7.45
CA GLU A 35 -18.72 15.63 -7.54
C GLU A 35 -19.20 15.50 -9.01
N THR A 36 -18.68 16.34 -9.89
CA THR A 36 -18.97 16.34 -11.33
C THR A 36 -18.06 15.41 -12.14
N SER A 37 -17.09 14.74 -11.51
CA SER A 37 -16.19 13.82 -12.21
C SER A 37 -16.97 12.65 -12.82
N PRO A 38 -16.56 12.14 -14.00
CA PRO A 38 -17.24 11.02 -14.65
C PRO A 38 -17.33 9.81 -13.73
N ALA A 39 -18.41 9.04 -13.84
CA ALA A 39 -18.62 7.84 -13.03
C ALA A 39 -17.45 6.84 -13.14
N GLN A 40 -16.83 6.75 -14.33
CA GLN A 40 -15.65 5.92 -14.56
C GLN A 40 -14.42 6.40 -13.77
N ALA A 41 -14.22 7.70 -13.58
CA ALA A 41 -13.12 8.23 -12.75
C ALA A 41 -13.32 7.83 -11.28
N TRP A 42 -14.55 7.95 -10.79
CA TRP A 42 -14.92 7.51 -9.44
C TRP A 42 -14.73 6.01 -9.24
N GLU A 43 -15.02 5.21 -10.26
CA GLU A 43 -14.82 3.76 -10.21
C GLU A 43 -13.33 3.39 -10.11
N LEU A 44 -12.49 3.96 -10.98
CA LEU A 44 -11.04 3.73 -10.91
C LEU A 44 -10.44 4.23 -9.59
N TYR A 45 -10.90 5.38 -9.08
CA TYR A 45 -10.50 5.86 -7.77
C TYR A 45 -10.81 4.85 -6.65
N ARG A 46 -12.03 4.30 -6.63
CA ARG A 46 -12.40 3.27 -5.64
C ARG A 46 -11.54 2.02 -5.76
N GLN A 47 -11.23 1.59 -6.98
CA GLN A 47 -10.37 0.43 -7.22
C GLN A 47 -8.94 0.68 -6.71
N ILE A 48 -8.38 1.87 -6.95
CA ILE A 48 -7.08 2.31 -6.43
C ILE A 48 -7.07 2.33 -4.90
N MET A 49 -8.13 2.85 -4.28
CA MET A 49 -8.28 2.86 -2.82
C MET A 49 -8.39 1.45 -2.24
N ALA A 50 -9.13 0.56 -2.89
CA ALA A 50 -9.23 -0.84 -2.51
C ALA A 50 -7.89 -1.58 -2.65
N ALA A 51 -7.13 -1.33 -3.71
CA ALA A 51 -5.80 -1.90 -3.89
C ALA A 51 -4.85 -1.46 -2.77
N GLN A 52 -4.86 -0.18 -2.41
CA GLN A 52 -4.10 0.33 -1.26
C GLN A 52 -4.54 -0.29 0.06
N ALA A 53 -5.85 -0.52 0.27
CA ALA A 53 -6.37 -1.20 1.46
C ALA A 53 -5.93 -2.68 1.52
N ASN A 54 -5.92 -3.38 0.38
CA ASN A 54 -5.43 -4.76 0.30
C ASN A 54 -3.93 -4.86 0.64
N ILE A 55 -3.13 -3.88 0.23
CA ILE A 55 -1.72 -3.78 0.63
C ILE A 55 -1.62 -3.56 2.13
N ALA A 56 -2.37 -2.60 2.69
CA ALA A 56 -2.40 -2.33 4.13
C ALA A 56 -2.77 -3.57 4.95
N GLY A 57 -3.79 -4.32 4.52
CA GLY A 57 -4.25 -5.55 5.19
C GLY A 57 -3.25 -6.69 5.23
N LYS A 58 -2.12 -6.59 4.50
CA LYS A 58 -1.03 -7.56 4.54
C LYS A 58 0.15 -7.12 5.42
N LEU A 59 0.14 -5.91 5.95
CA LEU A 59 1.19 -5.38 6.81
C LEU A 59 0.93 -5.71 8.28
N ASP A 60 2.00 -5.72 9.08
CA ASP A 60 1.91 -5.84 10.52
C ASP A 60 1.09 -4.69 11.13
N MET A 61 0.19 -4.99 12.06
CA MET A 61 -0.63 -3.97 12.73
C MET A 61 0.21 -2.86 13.36
N THR A 62 1.36 -3.21 13.94
CA THR A 62 2.27 -2.25 14.58
C THR A 62 2.87 -1.30 13.54
N ALA A 63 3.01 -1.75 12.28
CA ALA A 63 3.40 -0.88 11.18
C ALA A 63 2.27 0.07 10.76
N LEU A 64 1.03 -0.42 10.74
CA LEU A 64 -0.14 0.38 10.37
C LEU A 64 -0.45 1.49 11.40
N GLN A 65 -0.26 1.18 12.68
CA GLN A 65 -0.48 2.12 13.80
C GLN A 65 0.59 3.22 13.87
N ALA A 66 1.83 2.90 13.48
CA ALA A 66 2.97 3.81 13.54
C ALA A 66 3.72 3.84 12.20
N PRO A 67 3.10 4.31 11.10
CA PRO A 67 3.75 4.35 9.80
C PRO A 67 4.86 5.40 9.77
N TYR A 68 5.78 5.22 8.84
CA TYR A 68 6.85 6.16 8.58
C TYR A 68 6.58 6.94 7.29
N SER A 69 6.11 8.19 7.41
CA SER A 69 5.86 9.06 6.25
C SER A 69 7.13 9.76 5.80
N ARG A 70 7.78 9.22 4.78
CA ARG A 70 8.98 9.81 4.16
C ARG A 70 8.67 10.91 3.14
N TYR A 71 7.53 10.82 2.46
CA TYR A 71 7.17 11.67 1.31
C TYR A 71 6.10 12.74 1.65
N GLY A 72 5.92 12.99 2.95
CA GLY A 72 4.91 13.89 3.48
C GLY A 72 3.48 13.40 3.20
N GLU A 73 2.52 14.30 3.33
CA GLU A 73 1.09 14.00 3.18
C GLU A 73 0.65 14.20 1.72
N TRP A 74 1.12 13.32 0.83
CA TRP A 74 0.82 13.43 -0.62
C TRP A 74 -0.68 13.53 -0.90
N TRP A 75 -1.50 12.84 -0.09
CA TRP A 75 -2.96 12.83 -0.17
C TRP A 75 -3.62 14.20 0.10
N LYS A 76 -2.89 15.16 0.67
CA LYS A 76 -3.38 16.55 0.79
C LYS A 76 -3.21 17.35 -0.50
N ARG A 77 -2.30 16.91 -1.38
CA ARG A 77 -1.97 17.59 -2.65
C ARG A 77 -2.67 16.94 -3.84
N HIS A 78 -2.86 15.62 -3.77
CA HIS A 78 -3.42 14.79 -4.82
C HIS A 78 -4.50 13.88 -4.23
N ASP A 79 -5.65 13.79 -4.89
CA ASP A 79 -6.73 12.89 -4.47
C ASP A 79 -6.37 11.42 -4.78
N VAL A 80 -5.63 11.19 -5.86
CA VAL A 80 -5.22 9.87 -6.33
C VAL A 80 -3.71 9.73 -6.18
N ILE A 81 -3.26 8.56 -5.73
CA ILE A 81 -1.83 8.23 -5.69
C ILE A 81 -1.25 8.27 -7.12
N ASP A 82 -0.08 8.89 -7.28
CA ASP A 82 0.57 9.02 -8.58
C ASP A 82 1.59 7.89 -8.83
N SER A 83 2.09 7.81 -10.07
CA SER A 83 3.08 6.80 -10.45
C SER A 83 4.41 6.93 -9.70
N ALA A 84 4.78 8.14 -9.24
CA ALA A 84 6.00 8.33 -8.47
C ALA A 84 5.88 7.64 -7.10
N MET A 85 4.77 7.86 -6.39
CA MET A 85 4.49 7.19 -5.11
C MET A 85 4.35 5.68 -5.27
N VAL A 86 3.78 5.20 -6.38
CA VAL A 86 3.73 3.76 -6.68
C VAL A 86 5.13 3.17 -6.90
N ASN A 87 6.04 3.89 -7.57
CA ASN A 87 7.42 3.43 -7.77
C ASN A 87 8.20 3.36 -6.46
N GLU A 88 7.99 4.32 -5.56
CA GLU A 88 8.55 4.27 -4.20
C GLU A 88 7.99 3.07 -3.42
N LEU A 89 6.69 2.82 -3.52
CA LEU A 89 6.02 1.67 -2.90
C LEU A 89 6.59 0.35 -3.42
N ALA A 90 6.79 0.23 -4.73
CA ALA A 90 7.39 -0.95 -5.35
C ALA A 90 8.83 -1.17 -4.86
N SER A 91 9.61 -0.10 -4.75
CA SER A 91 10.99 -0.17 -4.27
C SER A 91 11.07 -0.68 -2.82
N GLU A 92 10.22 -0.15 -1.93
CA GLU A 92 10.14 -0.60 -0.54
C GLU A 92 9.70 -2.06 -0.42
N VAL A 93 8.76 -2.50 -1.27
CA VAL A 93 8.31 -3.90 -1.29
C VAL A 93 9.39 -4.85 -1.81
N PHE A 94 10.16 -4.46 -2.83
CA PHE A 94 11.29 -5.28 -3.28
C PHE A 94 12.40 -5.36 -2.22
N ASN A 95 12.65 -4.29 -1.47
CA ASN A 95 13.54 -4.32 -0.31
C ASN A 95 13.02 -5.29 0.77
N LEU A 96 11.70 -5.30 1.02
CA LEU A 96 11.07 -6.24 1.96
C LEU A 96 11.23 -7.70 1.50
N ILE A 97 11.02 -7.99 0.21
CA ILE A 97 11.25 -9.32 -0.36
C ILE A 97 12.71 -9.74 -0.18
N GLY A 98 13.66 -8.87 -0.55
CA GLY A 98 15.09 -9.15 -0.41
C GLY A 98 15.47 -9.43 1.04
N ARG A 99 14.90 -8.66 1.98
CA ARG A 99 15.13 -8.85 3.42
C ARG A 99 14.56 -10.19 3.90
N CYS A 100 13.31 -10.50 3.58
CA CYS A 100 12.70 -11.77 3.95
C CYS A 100 13.49 -12.96 3.38
N ALA A 101 13.88 -12.89 2.11
CA ALA A 101 14.68 -13.93 1.45
C ALA A 101 16.04 -14.13 2.14
N TYR A 102 16.75 -13.04 2.47
CA TYR A 102 18.01 -13.09 3.21
C TYR A 102 17.83 -13.77 4.57
N LEU A 103 16.79 -13.41 5.33
CA LEU A 103 16.57 -13.96 6.67
C LEU A 103 16.18 -15.44 6.62
N THR A 104 15.34 -15.83 5.66
CA THR A 104 15.02 -17.24 5.40
C THR A 104 16.28 -18.04 5.07
N ALA A 105 17.13 -17.54 4.17
CA ALA A 105 18.37 -18.23 3.79
C ALA A 105 19.37 -18.38 4.94
N ASN A 106 19.37 -17.44 5.90
CA ASN A 106 20.28 -17.44 7.05
C ASN A 106 19.66 -18.05 8.32
N GLY A 107 18.45 -18.64 8.26
CA GLY A 107 17.77 -19.22 9.41
C GLY A 107 17.45 -18.21 10.53
N LYS A 108 17.33 -16.93 10.20
CA LYS A 108 17.04 -15.85 11.16
C LYS A 108 15.54 -15.54 11.19
N CYS A 109 14.99 -15.28 12.36
CA CYS A 109 13.66 -14.69 12.50
C CYS A 109 13.77 -13.15 12.50
N SER A 110 13.02 -12.46 11.63
CA SER A 110 12.91 -11.00 11.66
C SER A 110 11.75 -10.58 12.56
N PHE A 111 12.03 -9.70 13.52
CA PHE A 111 10.99 -8.90 14.14
C PHE A 111 11.20 -7.41 13.82
N ASP A 112 12.38 -6.87 14.11
CA ASP A 112 12.56 -5.40 14.02
C ASP A 112 12.83 -4.87 12.61
N SER A 113 13.66 -5.55 11.81
CA SER A 113 14.05 -5.02 10.49
C SER A 113 12.94 -5.09 9.44
N ASP A 114 12.07 -6.09 9.52
CA ASP A 114 10.92 -6.19 8.62
C ASP A 114 9.86 -5.15 9.00
N LEU A 115 9.76 -4.79 10.28
CA LEU A 115 8.80 -3.80 10.75
C LEU A 115 9.12 -2.41 10.22
N VAL A 116 10.40 -2.03 10.10
CA VAL A 116 10.80 -0.74 9.52
C VAL A 116 10.35 -0.60 8.07
N LEU A 117 10.55 -1.63 7.24
CA LEU A 117 10.12 -1.62 5.84
C LEU A 117 8.60 -1.60 5.73
N GLN A 118 7.89 -2.39 6.55
CA GLN A 118 6.43 -2.36 6.59
C GLN A 118 5.88 -1.00 7.04
N ARG A 119 6.56 -0.30 7.96
CA ARG A 119 6.20 1.09 8.35
C ARG A 119 6.40 2.08 7.21
N SER A 120 7.48 1.92 6.43
CA SER A 120 7.71 2.74 5.23
C SER A 120 6.59 2.54 4.20
N ILE A 121 6.26 1.27 3.91
CA ILE A 121 5.14 0.90 3.03
C ILE A 121 3.82 1.50 3.54
N ALA A 122 3.52 1.34 4.84
CA ALA A 122 2.30 1.89 5.44
C ALA A 122 2.22 3.43 5.36
N GLY A 123 3.36 4.12 5.38
CA GLY A 123 3.45 5.58 5.26
C GLY A 123 3.29 6.13 3.85
N LEU A 124 3.41 5.26 2.83
CA LEU A 124 3.17 5.59 1.43
C LEU A 124 1.71 5.43 1.03
N LEU A 125 0.95 4.60 1.74
CA LEU A 125 -0.48 4.37 1.47
C LEU A 125 -1.35 5.54 1.93
N HIS A 126 -2.49 5.72 1.27
CA HIS A 126 -3.47 6.73 1.67
C HIS A 126 -3.95 6.47 3.12
N PRO A 127 -4.01 7.49 3.99
CA PRO A 127 -4.27 7.29 5.41
C PRO A 127 -5.60 6.60 5.71
N ALA A 128 -6.63 6.85 4.88
CA ALA A 128 -7.97 6.27 5.03
C ALA A 128 -8.04 4.76 4.74
N THR A 129 -7.03 4.15 4.12
CA THR A 129 -7.04 2.70 3.82
C THR A 129 -6.54 1.86 4.99
N ARG A 130 -5.86 2.47 5.96
CA ARG A 130 -5.30 1.77 7.13
C ARG A 130 -6.37 1.38 8.17
N PRO A 131 -7.33 2.23 8.54
CA PRO A 131 -8.41 1.83 9.45
C PRO A 131 -9.23 0.66 8.91
N VAL A 132 -9.50 0.63 7.60
CA VAL A 132 -10.21 -0.46 6.91
C VAL A 132 -9.47 -1.79 7.11
N ALA A 133 -8.14 -1.80 6.99
CA ALA A 133 -7.32 -2.98 7.25
C ALA A 133 -7.36 -3.40 8.73
N LEU A 134 -7.28 -2.44 9.66
CA LEU A 134 -7.31 -2.71 11.11
C LEU A 134 -8.68 -3.25 11.57
N GLU A 135 -9.78 -2.75 11.01
CA GLU A 135 -11.14 -3.20 11.30
C GLU A 135 -11.41 -4.61 10.78
N SER A 136 -10.92 -4.93 9.58
CA SER A 136 -11.05 -6.27 8.99
C SER A 136 -10.40 -7.34 9.88
N GLU A 137 -9.21 -7.07 10.41
CA GLU A 137 -8.51 -8.02 11.29
C GLU A 137 -9.17 -8.14 12.68
N ALA A 138 -9.65 -7.02 13.24
CA ALA A 138 -10.39 -7.02 14.51
C ALA A 138 -11.67 -7.86 14.42
N MET A 139 -12.32 -7.88 13.25
CA MET A 139 -13.49 -8.71 13.00
C MET A 139 -13.13 -10.19 12.86
N THR A 140 -12.03 -10.53 12.19
CA THR A 140 -11.52 -11.92 12.11
C THR A 140 -11.19 -12.49 13.49
N ARG A 141 -10.57 -11.71 14.39
CA ARG A 141 -10.22 -12.16 15.75
C ARG A 141 -11.42 -12.34 16.69
N LYS A 142 -12.57 -11.71 16.41
CA LYS A 142 -13.80 -11.88 17.20
C LYS A 142 -14.60 -13.13 16.83
N VAL A 143 -14.29 -13.75 15.70
CA VAL A 143 -15.02 -14.92 15.16
C VAL A 143 -14.30 -16.24 15.48
N MET A 144 -13.05 -16.18 15.97
CA MET A 144 -12.31 -17.29 16.55
C MET A 144 -12.43 -17.29 18.08
#